data_AF-A0A0K1PWF1-F1
#
_entry.id   AF-A0A0K1PWF1-F1
#
_cell.length_a   1.000
_cell.length_b   1.000
_cell.length_c   1.000
_cell.angle_alpha   90.00
_cell.angle_beta   90.00
_cell.angle_gamma   90.00
#
_symmetry.space_group_name_H-M   'P 1'
#
loop_
_entity.id
_entity.type
_entity.pdbx_description
1 polymer ?
#
loop_
_entity_poly.entity_id
_entity_poly.type
_entity_poly.pdbx_seq_one_letter_code
_entity_poly.pdbx_strand_id
1 'polypeptide(L)'
;MILNFLRFRFRDEVDEATKARALDVLRRTASSDAVAYSVIGQDLGDPAGGYTHSYCVAIPDVAALEQYLRQPAHREGDQFFLPLLSKLARSASSDDMDPGLRDAIGALAQKVLLDDAEWSALFAAIPDLKLG
;
A
#
# COMPACT_ATOMS: atom_id res chain seq x y z
N MET A 1 14.22 -5.53 -8.14
CA MET A 1 13.46 -4.36 -7.68
C MET A 1 11.97 -4.63 -7.77
N ILE A 2 11.27 -4.50 -6.65
CA ILE A 2 9.83 -4.67 -6.54
C ILE A 2 9.16 -3.30 -6.57
N LEU A 3 8.30 -3.06 -7.55
CA LEU A 3 7.40 -1.91 -7.55
C LEU A 3 6.07 -2.32 -6.95
N ASN A 4 5.70 -1.75 -5.81
CA ASN A 4 4.38 -1.93 -5.19
C ASN A 4 3.51 -0.71 -5.51
N PHE A 5 2.36 -0.96 -6.14
CA PHE A 5 1.39 0.06 -6.51
C PHE A 5 0.13 -0.11 -5.69
N LEU A 6 -0.38 1.00 -5.14
CA LEU A 6 -1.75 1.12 -4.68
C LEU A 6 -2.49 2.13 -5.54
N ARG A 7 -3.69 1.78 -5.98
CA ARG A 7 -4.68 2.72 -6.52
C ARG A 7 -5.85 2.74 -5.56
N PHE A 8 -6.32 3.91 -5.17
CA PHE A 8 -7.36 4.00 -4.14
C PHE A 8 -8.31 5.17 -4.34
N ARG A 9 -9.45 5.08 -3.64
CA ARG A 9 -10.44 6.14 -3.50
C ARG A 9 -10.81 6.26 -2.03
N PHE A 10 -10.81 7.49 -1.52
CA PHE A 10 -11.36 7.79 -0.20
C PHE A 10 -12.88 7.59 -0.18
N ARG A 11 -13.46 7.43 1.01
CA ARG A 11 -14.91 7.52 1.19
C ARG A 11 -15.39 8.95 0.92
N ASP A 12 -16.64 9.10 0.51
CA ASP A 12 -17.16 10.39 0.04
C ASP A 12 -17.29 11.40 1.21
N GLU A 13 -17.45 10.91 2.43
CA GLU A 13 -17.53 11.72 3.67
C GLU A 13 -16.18 12.24 4.18
N VAL A 14 -15.05 11.80 3.62
CA VAL A 14 -13.73 12.27 4.05
C VAL A 14 -13.47 13.68 3.50
N ASP A 15 -13.15 14.63 4.37
CA ASP A 15 -12.83 16.00 3.97
C ASP A 15 -11.41 16.14 3.36
N GLU A 16 -11.18 17.24 2.65
CA GLU A 16 -9.91 17.49 1.94
C GLU A 16 -8.70 17.61 2.89
N ALA A 17 -8.89 18.14 4.09
CA ALA A 17 -7.82 18.26 5.08
C ALA A 17 -7.35 16.87 5.56
N THR A 18 -8.30 15.97 5.78
CA THR A 18 -8.04 14.58 6.17
C THR A 18 -7.41 13.79 5.03
N LYS A 19 -7.87 14.01 3.78
CA LYS A 19 -7.21 13.43 2.59
C LYS A 19 -5.76 13.89 2.47
N ALA A 20 -5.51 15.21 2.59
CA ALA A 20 -4.16 15.76 2.53
C ALA A 20 -3.25 15.14 3.60
N ARG A 21 -3.74 15.04 4.84
CA ARG A 21 -3.02 14.37 5.94
C ARG A 21 -2.76 12.90 5.63
N ALA A 22 -3.70 12.18 5.03
CA ALA A 22 -3.50 10.78 4.65
C ALA A 22 -2.38 10.64 3.61
N LEU A 23 -2.30 11.54 2.63
CA LEU A 23 -1.21 11.57 1.67
C LEU A 23 0.15 11.88 2.34
N ASP A 24 0.19 12.75 3.34
CA ASP A 24 1.42 13.02 4.11
C ASP A 24 1.85 11.81 4.94
N VAL A 25 0.91 11.07 5.51
CA VAL A 25 1.19 9.80 6.20
C VAL A 25 1.79 8.79 5.23
N LEU A 26 1.23 8.64 4.02
CA LEU A 26 1.80 7.76 2.99
C LEU A 26 3.22 8.19 2.58
N ARG A 27 3.48 9.50 2.43
CA ARG A 27 4.82 10.04 2.15
C ARG A 27 5.81 9.73 3.26
N ARG A 28 5.40 9.87 4.52
CA ARG A 28 6.23 9.50 5.68
C ARG A 28 6.58 8.01 5.64
N THR A 29 5.60 7.13 5.41
CA THR A 29 5.84 5.69 5.29
C THR A 29 6.78 5.37 4.11
N ALA A 30 6.62 6.07 2.99
CA ALA A 30 7.48 5.91 1.81
C ALA A 30 8.89 6.52 1.95
N SER A 31 9.15 7.28 3.02
CA SER A 31 10.48 7.86 3.33
C SER A 31 11.38 6.90 4.10
N SER A 32 10.97 5.63 4.21
CA SER A 32 11.73 4.52 4.76
C SER A 32 13.04 4.28 4.01
N ASP A 33 14.11 3.92 4.73
CA ASP A 33 15.38 3.50 4.12
C ASP A 33 15.26 2.26 3.22
N ALA A 34 14.18 1.47 3.38
CA ALA A 34 13.89 0.31 2.53
C ALA A 34 13.28 0.69 1.17
N VAL A 35 12.94 1.96 0.96
CA VAL A 35 12.32 2.47 -0.27
C VAL A 35 13.35 3.26 -1.07
N ALA A 36 13.64 2.79 -2.28
CA ALA A 36 14.59 3.43 -3.19
C ALA A 36 13.98 4.63 -3.94
N TYR A 37 12.66 4.59 -4.17
CA TYR A 37 11.92 5.64 -4.87
C TYR A 37 10.44 5.56 -4.52
N SER A 38 9.74 6.69 -4.52
CA SER A 38 8.29 6.70 -4.33
C SER A 38 7.59 7.83 -5.10
N VAL A 39 6.32 7.59 -5.43
CA VAL A 39 5.40 8.58 -5.99
C VAL A 39 4.04 8.44 -5.32
N ILE A 40 3.49 9.54 -4.84
CA ILE A 40 2.19 9.60 -4.17
C ILE A 40 1.42 10.79 -4.72
N GLY A 41 0.20 10.56 -5.20
CA GLY A 41 -0.60 11.63 -5.79
C GLY A 41 -1.82 11.13 -6.53
N GLN A 42 -2.06 11.69 -7.72
CA GLN A 42 -3.23 11.42 -8.54
C GLN A 42 -3.13 10.05 -9.23
N ASP A 43 -4.28 9.36 -9.34
CA ASP A 43 -4.41 8.24 -10.27
C ASP A 43 -4.74 8.75 -11.68
N LEU A 44 -3.92 8.34 -12.66
CA LEU A 44 -4.10 8.69 -14.08
C LEU A 44 -4.56 7.50 -14.93
N GLY A 45 -5.06 6.44 -14.29
CA GLY A 45 -5.56 5.26 -14.98
C GLY A 45 -6.96 5.47 -15.59
N ASP A 46 -7.56 4.37 -16.06
CA ASP A 46 -8.91 4.39 -16.62
C ASP A 46 -9.94 4.99 -15.61
N PRO A 47 -10.63 6.09 -15.95
CA PRO A 47 -11.65 6.71 -15.10
C PRO A 47 -12.78 5.75 -14.73
N ALA A 48 -13.11 4.75 -15.58
CA ALA A 48 -14.11 3.74 -15.27
C ALA A 48 -13.71 2.86 -14.07
N GLY A 49 -12.43 2.81 -13.73
CA GLY A 49 -11.92 2.15 -12.53
C GLY A 49 -12.33 2.84 -11.22
N GLY A 50 -12.66 4.13 -11.27
CA GLY A 50 -13.15 4.90 -10.11
C GLY A 50 -12.11 5.21 -9.04
N TYR A 51 -10.82 4.98 -9.31
CA TYR A 51 -9.72 5.39 -8.43
C TYR A 51 -9.41 6.87 -8.64
N THR A 52 -8.94 7.54 -7.60
CA THR A 52 -8.60 8.96 -7.65
C THR A 52 -7.16 9.25 -7.28
N HIS A 53 -6.55 8.35 -6.50
CA HIS A 53 -5.19 8.52 -6.00
C HIS A 53 -4.35 7.27 -6.27
N SER A 54 -3.04 7.49 -6.37
CA SER A 54 -2.05 6.44 -6.54
C SER A 54 -0.90 6.59 -5.55
N TYR A 55 -0.32 5.45 -5.20
CA TYR A 55 0.87 5.29 -4.38
C TYR A 55 1.78 4.27 -5.05
N CYS A 56 3.05 4.59 -5.20
CA CYS A 56 4.07 3.69 -5.71
C CYS A 56 5.30 3.76 -4.82
N VAL A 57 5.85 2.60 -4.46
CA VAL A 57 7.18 2.47 -3.86
C VAL A 57 8.00 1.44 -4.62
N ALA A 58 9.26 1.78 -4.84
CA ALA A 58 10.28 0.88 -5.36
C ALA A 58 11.11 0.34 -4.21
N ILE A 59 11.11 -0.98 -4.03
CA ILE A 59 11.76 -1.68 -2.93
C ILE A 59 12.79 -2.64 -3.54
N PRO A 60 14.08 -2.58 -3.17
CA PRO A 60 15.15 -3.31 -3.86
C PRO A 60 14.90 -4.82 -4.01
N ASP A 61 14.48 -5.48 -2.93
CA ASP A 61 14.32 -6.93 -2.84
C ASP A 61 13.32 -7.33 -1.74
N VAL A 62 13.12 -8.63 -1.54
CA VAL A 62 12.20 -9.18 -0.53
C VAL A 62 12.65 -8.87 0.91
N ALA A 63 13.95 -8.76 1.17
CA ALA A 63 14.46 -8.44 2.50
C ALA A 63 14.15 -6.98 2.88
N ALA A 64 14.34 -6.06 1.93
CA ALA A 64 13.91 -4.67 2.07
C ALA A 64 12.39 -4.56 2.21
N LEU A 65 11.62 -5.39 1.50
CA LEU A 65 10.16 -5.43 1.66
C LEU A 65 9.75 -5.87 3.08
N GLU A 66 10.41 -6.87 3.66
CA GLU A 66 10.14 -7.28 5.04
C GLU A 66 10.49 -6.16 6.03
N GLN A 67 11.63 -5.49 5.84
CA GLN A 67 11.99 -4.33 6.65
C GLN A 67 10.94 -3.22 6.56
N TYR A 68 10.50 -2.89 5.34
CA TYR A 68 9.48 -1.87 5.07
C TYR A 68 8.15 -2.21 5.76
N LEU A 69 7.66 -3.45 5.62
CA LEU A 69 6.39 -3.89 6.22
C LEU A 69 6.43 -3.94 7.75
N ARG A 70 7.60 -4.23 8.34
CA ARG A 70 7.78 -4.32 9.80
C ARG A 70 8.06 -2.99 10.48
N GLN A 71 8.27 -1.91 9.71
CA GLN A 71 8.50 -0.60 10.32
C GLN A 71 7.24 -0.10 11.06
N PRO A 72 7.39 0.43 12.29
CA PRO A 72 6.24 0.99 13.02
C PRO A 72 5.48 2.06 12.22
N ALA A 73 6.21 2.88 11.46
CA ALA A 73 5.62 3.92 10.61
C ALA A 73 4.70 3.36 9.51
N HIS A 74 4.93 2.14 9.02
CA HIS A 74 4.05 1.47 8.07
C HIS A 74 2.73 1.11 8.73
N ARG A 75 2.79 0.42 9.87
CA ARG A 75 1.62 0.05 10.65
C ARG A 75 0.78 1.26 11.05
N GLU A 76 1.41 2.25 11.69
CA GLU A 76 0.73 3.49 12.11
C GLU A 76 0.12 4.22 10.92
N GLY A 77 0.80 4.17 9.77
CA GLY A 77 0.30 4.75 8.54
C GLY A 77 -1.00 4.10 8.10
N ASP A 78 -1.04 2.77 8.04
CA ASP A 78 -2.20 2.00 7.66
C ASP A 78 -3.36 2.13 8.66
N GLN A 79 -3.08 2.24 9.96
CA GLN A 79 -4.09 2.51 10.99
C GLN A 79 -4.85 3.81 10.76
N PHE A 80 -4.18 4.85 10.24
CA PHE A 80 -4.82 6.10 9.87
C PHE A 80 -5.45 6.05 8.47
N PHE A 81 -4.74 5.46 7.50
CA PHE A 81 -5.06 5.53 6.08
C PHE A 81 -6.20 4.60 5.67
N LEU A 82 -6.13 3.32 6.03
CA LEU A 82 -7.04 2.29 5.51
C LEU A 82 -8.52 2.53 5.87
N PRO A 83 -8.89 2.99 7.09
CA PRO A 83 -10.28 3.29 7.43
C PRO A 83 -10.95 4.32 6.50
N LEU A 84 -10.15 5.21 5.90
CA LEU A 84 -10.62 6.31 5.07
C LEU A 84 -11.00 5.87 3.64
N LEU A 85 -10.76 4.60 3.28
CA LEU A 85 -10.91 4.14 1.90
C LEU A 85 -12.27 3.51 1.63
N SER A 86 -12.85 3.89 0.50
CA SER A 86 -13.97 3.18 -0.11
C SER A 86 -13.48 2.08 -1.06
N LYS A 87 -12.27 2.25 -1.61
CA LYS A 87 -11.71 1.36 -2.63
C LYS A 87 -10.18 1.34 -2.58
N LEU A 88 -9.58 0.15 -2.71
CA LEU A 88 -8.14 -0.06 -2.76
C LEU A 88 -7.80 -1.23 -3.69
N ALA A 89 -6.89 -1.01 -4.61
CA ALA A 89 -6.28 -2.08 -5.40
C ALA A 89 -4.76 -2.05 -5.24
N ARG A 90 -4.18 -3.21 -4.92
CA ARG A 90 -2.75 -3.45 -4.92
C ARG A 90 -2.35 -4.24 -6.16
N SER A 91 -1.31 -3.78 -6.84
CA SER A 91 -0.59 -4.55 -7.85
C SER A 91 0.91 -4.43 -7.63
N ALA A 92 1.68 -5.37 -8.16
CA ALA A 92 3.13 -5.30 -8.10
C ALA A 92 3.76 -5.73 -9.44
N SER A 93 4.92 -5.14 -9.74
CA SER A 93 5.77 -5.49 -10.86
C SER A 93 7.20 -5.66 -10.38
N SER A 94 8.01 -6.44 -11.09
CA SER A 94 9.42 -6.62 -10.78
C SER A 94 10.23 -6.72 -12.06
N ASP A 95 11.47 -6.27 -12.02
CA ASP A 95 12.50 -6.57 -13.04
C ASP A 95 13.23 -7.90 -12.75
N ASP A 96 13.03 -8.46 -11.56
CA ASP A 96 13.48 -9.80 -11.20
C ASP A 96 12.52 -10.85 -11.79
N MET A 97 13.09 -11.73 -12.61
CA MET A 97 12.38 -12.77 -13.36
C MET A 97 12.33 -14.12 -12.63
N ASP A 98 12.76 -14.18 -11.36
CA ASP A 98 12.61 -15.38 -10.54
C ASP A 98 11.12 -15.80 -10.46
N PRO A 99 10.74 -16.99 -10.97
CA PRO A 99 9.36 -17.46 -10.91
C PRO A 99 8.83 -17.62 -9.48
N GLY A 100 9.71 -17.78 -8.47
CA GLY A 100 9.34 -17.90 -7.06
C GLY A 100 9.05 -16.56 -6.35
N LEU A 101 9.35 -15.42 -6.98
CA LEU A 101 9.27 -14.11 -6.33
C LEU A 101 7.85 -13.76 -5.87
N ARG A 102 6.83 -14.08 -6.68
CA ARG A 102 5.43 -13.85 -6.33
C ARG A 102 5.05 -14.58 -5.05
N ASP A 103 5.43 -15.85 -4.94
CA ASP A 103 5.12 -16.70 -3.80
C ASP A 103 5.85 -16.22 -2.55
N ALA A 104 7.12 -15.81 -2.68
CA ALA A 104 7.89 -15.24 -1.57
C ALA A 104 7.25 -13.96 -1.02
N ILE A 105 6.81 -13.04 -1.89
CA ILE A 105 6.11 -11.81 -1.49
C ILE A 105 4.77 -12.14 -0.83
N GLY A 106 4.00 -13.06 -1.40
CA GLY A 106 2.71 -13.50 -0.85
C GLY A 106 2.85 -14.12 0.55
N ALA A 107 3.82 -15.02 0.72
CA ALA A 107 4.09 -15.66 2.00
C ALA A 107 4.55 -14.64 3.07
N LEU A 108 5.38 -13.67 2.69
CA LEU A 108 5.78 -12.58 3.58
C LEU A 108 4.58 -11.72 4.01
N ALA A 109 3.76 -11.27 3.06
CA ALA A 109 2.57 -10.47 3.36
C ALA A 109 1.59 -11.23 4.27
N GLN A 110 1.37 -12.52 4.00
CA GLN A 110 0.54 -13.37 4.84
C GLN A 110 1.10 -13.49 6.26
N LYS A 111 2.41 -13.75 6.40
CA LYS A 111 3.07 -13.85 7.72
C LYS A 111 2.88 -12.56 8.53
N VAL A 112 3.14 -11.41 7.90
CA VAL A 112 3.01 -10.11 8.56
C VAL A 112 1.58 -9.82 9.02
N LEU A 113 0.57 -10.18 8.22
CA LEU A 113 -0.84 -9.97 8.60
C LEU A 113 -1.35 -11.00 9.60
N LEU A 114 -0.86 -12.24 9.57
CA LEU A 114 -1.23 -13.27 10.56
C LEU A 114 -0.72 -12.92 11.96
N ASP A 115 0.45 -12.27 12.03
CA ASP A 115 1.00 -11.77 13.29
C ASP A 115 0.16 -10.60 13.86
N ASP A 116 -0.84 -10.09 13.10
CA ASP A 116 -1.59 -8.91 13.49
C ASP A 116 -3.06 -8.84 13.03
N ALA A 117 -3.96 -9.34 13.88
CA ALA A 117 -5.39 -9.38 13.61
C ALA A 117 -6.04 -8.00 13.45
N GLU A 118 -5.59 -6.98 14.18
CA GLU A 118 -6.14 -5.62 14.08
C GLU A 118 -5.83 -5.02 12.72
N TRP A 119 -4.58 -5.16 12.26
CA TRP A 119 -4.18 -4.65 10.96
C TRP A 119 -4.88 -5.40 9.82
N SER A 120 -5.02 -6.73 9.93
CA SER A 120 -5.79 -7.53 8.98
C SER A 120 -7.25 -7.06 8.88
N ALA A 121 -7.88 -6.73 10.01
CA ALA A 121 -9.26 -6.24 10.05
C ALA A 121 -9.45 -4.90 9.31
N LEU A 122 -8.42 -4.03 9.28
CA LEU A 122 -8.48 -2.77 8.53
C LEU A 122 -8.65 -2.98 7.04
N PHE A 123 -7.92 -3.94 6.45
CA PHE A 123 -8.09 -4.29 5.04
C PHE A 123 -9.49 -4.86 4.78
N ALA A 124 -9.96 -5.78 5.62
CA ALA A 124 -11.28 -6.40 5.47
C ALA A 124 -12.44 -5.39 5.54
N ALA A 125 -12.24 -4.22 6.15
CA ALA A 125 -13.24 -3.16 6.25
C ALA A 125 -13.34 -2.25 5.00
N ILE A 126 -12.46 -2.42 4.01
CA ILE A 126 -12.49 -1.64 2.75
C ILE A 126 -13.55 -2.26 1.81
N PRO A 127 -14.59 -1.49 1.40
CA PRO A 127 -15.70 -2.05 0.62
C PRO A 127 -15.32 -2.68 -0.72
N ASP A 128 -14.39 -2.07 -1.46
CA ASP A 128 -13.87 -2.60 -2.73
C ASP A 128 -12.36 -2.79 -2.62
N LEU A 129 -11.96 -3.93 -2.06
CA LEU A 129 -10.57 -4.33 -1.89
C LEU A 129 -10.14 -5.34 -2.95
N LYS A 130 -9.01 -5.07 -3.61
CA LYS A 130 -8.34 -5.98 -4.55
C LYS A 130 -6.88 -6.10 -4.19
N LEU A 131 -6.50 -7.20 -3.55
CA LEU A 131 -5.10 -7.55 -3.33
C LEU A 131 -4.71 -8.53 -4.44
N GLY A 132 -3.74 -8.13 -5.28
CA GLY A 132 -3.36 -8.85 -6.50
C GLY A 132 -2.77 -10.24 -6.32
#